data_AF-A0A522AS41-F1
#
_entry.id   AF-A0A522AS41-F1
#
_cell.length_a   1.000
_cell.length_b   1.000
_cell.length_c   1.000
_cell.angle_alpha   90.00
_cell.angle_beta   90.00
_cell.angle_gamma   90.00
#
_symmetry.space_group_name_H-M   'P 1'
#
loop_
_entity.id
_entity.type
_entity.pdbx_description
1 polymer ?
#
loop_
_entity_poly.entity_id
_entity_poly.type
_entity_poly.pdbx_seq_one_letter_code
_entity_poly.pdbx_strand_id
1 'polypeptide(L)'
;MSRARGTMSARLPIGVATTYRVPAIILSSSNTRVLTTRVLGTIAAALTTALLIVSCSSTDHGTAEPAPALSPISSPVSVALQQQNAKLLASAAAALAAGDAAGALQLYNQIDPTALTDDRRLGYFLDRADAALQEGDLLLARELLSNPELLARHQQLGADAQRRWLGLRGELFGLLGDTGSSVAAYTELTTVLTDPEERREIERAIWQVLERTPTSTLNKLAAEPANARLHGWYQLALASRERTGDSAAVPPALAPE
;
A
#
# COMPACT_ATOMS: atom_id res chain seq x y z
N MET A 1 -72.51 -13.67 24.20
CA MET A 1 -71.79 -12.45 23.80
C MET A 1 -70.50 -12.39 24.61
N SER A 2 -69.33 -12.63 24.00
CA SER A 2 -68.04 -12.18 24.56
C SER A 2 -66.98 -12.22 23.45
N ARG A 3 -66.42 -11.04 23.14
CA ARG A 3 -65.40 -10.80 22.12
C ARG A 3 -64.02 -10.94 22.76
N ALA A 4 -63.17 -11.82 22.24
CA ALA A 4 -61.73 -11.78 22.50
C ALA A 4 -61.03 -11.07 21.33
N ARG A 5 -60.47 -9.88 21.57
CA ARG A 5 -59.52 -9.21 20.69
C ARG A 5 -58.12 -9.44 21.27
N GLY A 6 -57.31 -10.25 20.59
CA GLY A 6 -55.88 -10.35 20.83
C GLY A 6 -55.14 -9.40 19.90
N THR A 7 -54.39 -8.47 20.48
CA THR A 7 -53.58 -7.44 19.83
C THR A 7 -52.33 -8.04 19.17
N MET A 8 -52.14 -7.80 17.87
CA MET A 8 -50.90 -8.11 17.16
C MET A 8 -49.84 -7.04 17.46
N SER A 9 -48.69 -7.48 17.99
CA SER A 9 -47.51 -6.65 18.21
C SER A 9 -46.65 -6.63 16.94
N ALA A 10 -46.57 -5.49 16.26
CA ALA A 10 -45.67 -5.30 15.13
C ALA A 10 -44.21 -5.20 15.61
N ARG A 11 -43.37 -6.16 15.23
CA ARG A 11 -41.91 -6.08 15.38
C ARG A 11 -41.34 -5.32 14.18
N LEU A 12 -40.70 -4.19 14.43
CA LEU A 12 -39.94 -3.44 13.42
C LEU A 12 -38.58 -4.13 13.20
N PRO A 13 -38.12 -4.28 11.94
CA PRO A 13 -36.74 -4.69 11.66
C PRO A 13 -35.81 -3.49 11.84
N ILE A 14 -35.02 -3.47 12.91
CA ILE A 14 -33.84 -2.61 13.03
C ILE A 14 -32.66 -3.43 12.53
N GLY A 15 -32.28 -3.20 11.28
CA GLY A 15 -31.10 -3.76 10.65
C GLY A 15 -30.49 -2.72 9.73
N VAL A 16 -30.09 -1.58 10.30
CA VAL A 16 -29.33 -0.57 9.55
C VAL A 16 -27.89 -1.06 9.51
N ALA A 17 -27.50 -1.67 8.40
CA ALA A 17 -26.10 -1.91 8.09
C ALA A 17 -25.46 -0.55 7.82
N THR A 18 -24.95 0.11 8.86
CA THR A 18 -24.04 1.23 8.68
C THR A 18 -22.70 0.65 8.24
N THR A 19 -22.51 0.50 6.94
CA THR A 19 -21.18 0.27 6.36
C THR A 19 -20.36 1.52 6.65
N TYR A 20 -19.66 1.50 7.78
CA TYR A 20 -18.71 2.54 8.14
C TYR A 20 -17.52 2.39 7.20
N ARG A 21 -17.50 3.17 6.11
CA ARG A 21 -16.31 3.36 5.30
C ARG A 21 -15.30 4.07 6.20
N VAL A 22 -14.40 3.30 6.80
CA VAL A 22 -13.18 3.86 7.40
C VAL A 22 -12.47 4.61 6.27
N PRO A 23 -12.14 5.90 6.42
CA PRO A 23 -11.34 6.57 5.42
C PRO A 23 -10.03 5.79 5.31
N ALA A 24 -9.78 5.22 4.13
CA ALA A 24 -8.45 4.75 3.79
C ALA A 24 -7.51 5.92 4.12
N ILE A 25 -6.51 5.66 4.97
CA ILE A 25 -5.40 6.59 5.14
C ILE A 25 -4.61 6.43 3.87
N ILE A 26 -5.12 7.05 2.79
CA ILE A 26 -4.38 7.20 1.56
C ILE A 26 -3.22 8.09 1.98
N LEU A 27 -2.08 7.46 2.27
CA LEU A 27 -0.76 8.06 2.17
C LEU A 27 -0.63 8.47 0.71
N SER A 28 -1.30 9.56 0.36
CA SER A 28 -1.17 10.25 -0.89
C SER A 28 0.27 10.71 -0.87
N SER A 29 1.17 9.91 -1.46
CA SER A 29 2.49 10.37 -1.79
C SER A 29 2.26 11.56 -2.70
N SER A 30 2.36 12.76 -2.12
CA SER A 30 2.41 14.01 -2.85
C SER A 30 3.73 14.01 -3.59
N ASN A 31 3.75 13.23 -4.68
CA ASN A 31 4.73 13.33 -5.73
C ASN A 31 4.55 14.75 -6.26
N THR A 32 5.46 15.63 -5.87
CA THR A 32 5.50 17.03 -6.28
C THR A 32 5.43 17.04 -7.80
N ARG A 33 4.25 17.38 -8.31
CA ARG A 33 4.04 17.64 -9.73
C ARG A 33 4.98 18.78 -10.11
N VAL A 34 6.07 18.42 -10.78
CA VAL A 34 6.86 19.40 -11.54
C VAL A 34 5.89 20.01 -12.54
N LEU A 35 5.53 21.26 -12.26
CA LEU A 35 4.68 22.10 -13.10
C LEU A 35 5.51 22.45 -14.35
N THR A 36 5.61 21.52 -15.30
CA THR A 36 6.13 21.85 -16.63
C THR A 36 5.04 22.61 -17.36
N THR A 37 5.15 23.93 -17.30
CA THR A 37 4.43 24.88 -18.14
C THR A 37 4.65 24.50 -19.61
N ARG A 38 3.58 24.01 -20.24
CA ARG A 38 3.47 23.88 -21.69
C ARG A 38 3.49 25.28 -22.31
N VAL A 39 4.56 25.62 -23.01
CA VAL A 39 4.51 26.67 -24.04
C VAL A 39 4.21 25.96 -25.36
N LEU A 40 3.00 26.23 -25.87
CA LEU A 40 2.50 25.78 -27.16
C LEU A 40 2.75 26.87 -28.20
N GLY A 41 3.23 26.49 -29.38
CA GLY A 41 3.35 27.32 -30.58
C GLY A 41 4.81 27.66 -30.90
N THR A 42 5.36 27.38 -32.08
CA THR A 42 4.75 27.36 -33.41
C THR A 42 5.51 26.44 -34.37
N ILE A 43 4.74 25.84 -35.27
CA ILE A 43 5.16 25.11 -36.48
C ILE A 43 5.96 26.04 -37.39
N ALA A 44 7.14 25.61 -37.82
CA ALA A 44 7.75 26.05 -39.07
C ALA A 44 8.59 24.91 -39.64
N ALA A 45 8.15 24.43 -40.79
CA ALA A 45 8.81 23.44 -41.61
C ALA A 45 10.13 24.01 -42.18
N ALA A 46 11.18 23.20 -42.21
CA ALA A 46 12.25 23.34 -43.18
C ALA A 46 12.89 21.97 -43.41
N LEU A 47 12.50 21.34 -44.53
CA LEU A 47 13.33 20.36 -45.22
C LEU A 47 14.68 21.00 -45.55
N THR A 48 15.78 20.38 -45.16
CA THR A 48 17.01 20.40 -45.96
C THR A 48 17.77 19.10 -45.79
N THR A 49 17.63 18.27 -46.80
CA THR A 49 18.52 17.18 -47.17
C THR A 49 19.92 17.76 -47.41
N ALA A 50 20.94 17.28 -46.71
CA ALA A 50 22.33 17.45 -47.11
C ALA A 50 23.08 16.14 -46.90
N LEU A 51 23.13 15.38 -47.99
CA LEU A 51 24.05 14.29 -48.25
C LEU A 51 25.47 14.87 -48.31
N LEU A 52 26.38 14.44 -47.44
CA LEU A 52 27.82 14.54 -47.72
C LEU A 52 28.51 13.21 -47.44
N ILE A 53 29.19 12.78 -48.48
CA ILE A 53 29.91 11.54 -48.68
C ILE A 53 31.39 11.82 -48.33
N VAL A 54 32.11 10.76 -47.96
CA VAL A 54 33.58 10.61 -48.01
C VAL A 54 34.38 11.25 -46.86
N SER A 55 34.98 10.40 -46.02
CA SER A 55 36.45 10.27 -46.06
C SER A 55 36.92 8.91 -45.53
N CYS A 56 37.66 8.21 -46.39
CA CYS A 56 38.54 7.09 -46.07
C CYS A 56 39.80 7.56 -45.31
N SER A 57 40.49 6.59 -44.71
CA SER A 57 41.90 6.48 -44.30
C SER A 57 42.00 6.20 -42.79
N SER A 58 42.69 5.18 -42.27
CA SER A 58 43.88 4.48 -42.77
C SER A 58 44.01 3.05 -42.22
N THR A 59 44.67 2.21 -43.02
CA THR A 59 45.53 1.04 -42.71
C THR A 59 46.38 1.31 -41.43
N ASP A 60 46.74 0.37 -40.55
CA ASP A 60 47.38 -0.93 -40.81
C ASP A 60 47.54 -1.78 -39.50
N HIS A 61 47.81 -3.08 -39.70
CA HIS A 61 48.46 -4.07 -38.82
C HIS A 61 47.70 -4.76 -37.66
N GLY A 62 47.60 -6.10 -37.74
CA GLY A 62 47.43 -6.97 -36.58
C GLY A 62 46.69 -8.27 -36.88
N THR A 63 47.38 -9.26 -37.45
CA THR A 63 46.92 -10.64 -37.54
C THR A 63 46.78 -11.23 -36.14
N ALA A 64 45.58 -11.16 -35.57
CA ALA A 64 45.15 -11.97 -34.43
C ALA A 64 43.68 -12.30 -34.63
N GLU A 65 43.42 -13.55 -34.99
CA GLU A 65 42.11 -14.16 -35.11
C GLU A 65 41.33 -13.96 -33.80
N PRO A 66 40.26 -13.14 -33.78
CA PRO A 66 39.36 -13.09 -32.66
C PRO A 66 38.34 -14.21 -32.88
N ALA A 67 38.36 -15.21 -32.00
CA ALA A 67 37.24 -16.12 -31.82
C ALA A 67 35.94 -15.31 -31.81
N PRO A 68 34.88 -15.74 -32.52
CA PRO A 68 33.63 -14.99 -32.55
C PRO A 68 33.12 -14.89 -31.12
N ALA A 69 33.20 -13.67 -30.57
CA ALA A 69 32.52 -13.31 -29.34
C ALA A 69 31.02 -13.57 -29.58
N LEU A 70 30.52 -14.67 -29.04
CA LEU A 70 29.11 -14.97 -28.95
C LEU A 70 28.46 -13.82 -28.16
N SER A 71 27.96 -12.83 -28.89
CA SER A 71 27.06 -11.84 -28.32
C SER A 71 25.87 -12.61 -27.73
N PRO A 72 25.45 -12.35 -26.48
CA PRO A 72 24.29 -13.03 -25.93
C PRO A 72 23.08 -12.66 -26.78
N ILE A 73 22.59 -13.63 -27.56
CA ILE A 73 21.36 -13.51 -28.34
C ILE A 73 20.22 -13.44 -27.32
N SER A 74 19.92 -12.23 -26.85
CA SER A 74 18.63 -11.94 -26.24
C SER A 74 17.61 -12.06 -27.36
N SER A 75 16.82 -13.15 -27.34
CA SER A 75 15.87 -13.46 -28.41
C SER A 75 14.87 -12.31 -28.59
N PRO A 76 14.47 -11.94 -29.82
CA PRO A 76 13.54 -10.82 -30.05
C PRO A 76 12.19 -10.97 -29.31
N VAL A 77 11.80 -12.20 -28.99
CA VAL A 77 10.62 -12.53 -28.18
C VAL A 77 10.72 -12.01 -26.75
N SER A 78 11.89 -12.07 -26.10
CA SER A 78 12.04 -11.60 -24.72
C SER A 78 11.97 -10.08 -24.62
N VAL A 79 12.53 -9.36 -25.61
CA VAL A 79 12.45 -7.90 -25.68
C VAL A 79 10.99 -7.45 -25.90
N ALA A 80 10.26 -8.10 -26.80
CA ALA A 80 8.84 -7.78 -27.04
C ALA A 80 7.98 -8.00 -25.78
N LEU A 81 8.19 -9.12 -25.06
CA LEU A 81 7.48 -9.41 -23.82
C LEU A 81 7.81 -8.38 -22.72
N GLN A 82 9.07 -8.00 -22.57
CA GLN A 82 9.49 -6.96 -21.60
C GLN A 82 8.84 -5.60 -21.90
N GLN A 83 8.74 -5.23 -23.17
CA GLN A 83 8.06 -4.00 -23.59
C GLN A 83 6.56 -4.07 -23.33
N GLN A 84 5.92 -5.22 -23.57
CA GLN A 84 4.51 -5.43 -23.26
C GLN A 84 4.25 -5.33 -21.76
N ASN A 85 5.04 -6.01 -20.94
CA ASN A 85 4.93 -5.94 -19.48
C ASN A 85 5.16 -4.51 -18.97
N ALA A 86 6.12 -3.77 -19.53
CA ALA A 86 6.33 -2.37 -19.18
C ALA A 86 5.11 -1.49 -19.48
N LYS A 87 4.44 -1.71 -20.62
CA LYS A 87 3.20 -1.01 -20.96
C LYS A 87 2.07 -1.36 -20.00
N LEU A 88 1.88 -2.64 -19.67
CA LEU A 88 0.85 -3.08 -18.73
C LEU A 88 1.08 -2.49 -17.33
N LEU A 89 2.31 -2.52 -16.81
CA LEU A 89 2.65 -1.90 -15.53
C LEU A 89 2.34 -0.39 -15.53
N ALA A 90 2.74 0.32 -16.58
CA ALA A 90 2.48 1.76 -16.70
C ALA A 90 0.97 2.07 -16.79
N SER A 91 0.21 1.27 -17.55
CA SER A 91 -1.25 1.42 -17.64
C SER A 91 -1.94 1.12 -16.32
N ALA A 92 -1.51 0.08 -15.60
CA ALA A 92 -2.07 -0.29 -14.30
C ALA A 92 -1.81 0.80 -13.25
N ALA A 93 -0.58 1.33 -13.21
CA ALA A 93 -0.23 2.45 -12.34
C ALA A 93 -1.06 3.72 -12.67
N ALA A 94 -1.30 3.99 -13.96
CA ALA A 94 -2.15 5.11 -14.37
C ALA A 94 -3.62 4.93 -13.97
N ALA A 95 -4.16 3.71 -14.10
CA ALA A 95 -5.51 3.38 -13.65
C ALA A 95 -5.64 3.54 -12.12
N LEU A 96 -4.66 3.03 -11.35
CA LEU A 96 -4.63 3.19 -9.90
C LEU A 96 -4.55 4.66 -9.49
N ALA A 97 -3.71 5.46 -10.16
CA ALA A 97 -3.62 6.91 -9.91
C ALA A 97 -4.90 7.67 -10.29
N ALA A 98 -5.73 7.12 -11.18
CA ALA A 98 -7.04 7.64 -11.52
C ALA A 98 -8.16 7.18 -10.58
N GLY A 99 -7.84 6.33 -9.59
CA GLY A 99 -8.80 5.73 -8.67
C GLY A 99 -9.57 4.53 -9.27
N ASP A 100 -9.15 4.03 -10.43
CA ASP A 100 -9.69 2.82 -11.06
C ASP A 100 -8.88 1.59 -10.63
N ALA A 101 -9.05 1.20 -9.36
CA ALA A 101 -8.34 0.07 -8.79
C ALA A 101 -8.79 -1.27 -9.42
N ALA A 102 -10.08 -1.43 -9.73
CA ALA A 102 -10.61 -2.56 -10.48
C ALA A 102 -9.92 -2.71 -11.85
N GLY A 103 -9.82 -1.63 -12.64
CA GLY A 103 -9.12 -1.63 -13.92
C GLY A 103 -7.62 -1.91 -13.76
N ALA A 104 -6.98 -1.37 -12.73
CA ALA A 104 -5.58 -1.68 -12.42
C ALA A 104 -5.37 -3.18 -12.15
N LEU A 105 -6.24 -3.82 -11.35
CA LEU A 105 -6.17 -5.26 -11.09
C LEU A 105 -6.34 -6.10 -12.35
N GLN A 106 -7.25 -5.71 -13.25
CA GLN A 106 -7.42 -6.39 -14.54
C GLN A 106 -6.14 -6.33 -15.40
N LEU A 107 -5.42 -5.22 -15.35
CA LEU A 107 -4.14 -5.07 -16.05
C LEU A 107 -3.02 -5.88 -15.37
N TYR A 108 -2.95 -5.88 -14.04
CA TYR A 108 -1.98 -6.69 -13.31
C TYR A 108 -2.16 -8.21 -13.50
N ASN A 109 -3.39 -8.67 -13.72
CA ASN A 109 -3.70 -10.08 -14.00
C ASN A 109 -3.19 -10.56 -15.38
N GLN A 110 -2.81 -9.65 -16.27
CA GLN A 110 -2.25 -9.97 -17.58
C GLN A 110 -0.72 -10.13 -17.55
N ILE A 111 -0.09 -9.85 -16.42
CA ILE A 111 1.37 -9.88 -16.25
C ILE A 111 1.75 -11.18 -15.54
N ASP A 112 2.67 -11.94 -16.13
CA ASP A 112 3.38 -13.00 -15.42
C ASP A 112 4.50 -12.37 -14.56
N PRO A 113 4.40 -12.41 -13.21
CA PRO A 113 5.40 -11.81 -12.36
C PRO A 113 6.78 -12.47 -12.52
N THR A 114 6.85 -13.74 -12.91
CA THR A 114 8.13 -14.46 -13.09
C THR A 114 8.91 -13.96 -14.30
N ALA A 115 8.25 -13.30 -15.25
CA ALA A 115 8.86 -12.66 -16.40
C ALA A 115 9.39 -11.24 -16.10
N LEU A 116 9.19 -10.72 -14.88
CA LEU A 116 9.70 -9.42 -14.45
C LEU A 116 11.10 -9.54 -13.84
N THR A 117 11.91 -8.49 -14.01
CA THR A 117 13.13 -8.33 -13.22
C THR A 117 12.80 -8.20 -11.74
N ASP A 118 13.72 -8.58 -10.86
CA ASP A 118 13.51 -8.59 -9.40
C ASP A 118 12.93 -7.27 -8.87
N ASP A 119 13.53 -6.12 -9.21
CA ASP A 119 13.05 -4.82 -8.76
C ASP A 119 11.61 -4.51 -9.25
N ARG A 120 11.31 -4.85 -10.51
CA ARG A 120 9.96 -4.65 -11.07
C ARG A 120 8.94 -5.59 -10.46
N ARG A 121 9.36 -6.78 -10.06
CA ARG A 121 8.51 -7.79 -9.42
C ARG A 121 8.11 -7.36 -8.01
N LEU A 122 9.03 -6.79 -7.23
CA LEU A 122 8.69 -6.20 -5.93
C LEU A 122 7.73 -5.02 -6.06
N GLY A 123 7.98 -4.12 -7.01
CA GLY A 123 7.07 -3.01 -7.34
C GLY A 123 5.68 -3.51 -7.75
N TYR A 124 5.61 -4.53 -8.60
CA TYR A 124 4.36 -5.19 -9.00
C TYR A 124 3.56 -5.70 -7.80
N PHE A 125 4.19 -6.39 -6.84
CA PHE A 125 3.50 -6.88 -5.65
C PHE A 125 2.93 -5.74 -4.81
N LEU A 126 3.68 -4.65 -4.62
CA LEU A 126 3.22 -3.49 -3.85
C LEU A 126 2.07 -2.76 -4.54
N ASP A 127 2.18 -2.48 -5.84
CA ASP A 127 1.12 -1.77 -6.57
C ASP A 127 -0.16 -2.59 -6.67
N ARG A 128 -0.03 -3.89 -6.92
CA ARG A 128 -1.19 -4.78 -6.99
C ARG A 128 -1.84 -4.97 -5.62
N ALA A 129 -1.07 -4.98 -4.53
CA ALA A 129 -1.61 -5.03 -3.19
C ALA A 129 -2.39 -3.77 -2.81
N ASP A 130 -1.89 -2.59 -3.22
CA ASP A 130 -2.59 -1.32 -3.05
C ASP A 130 -3.92 -1.31 -3.82
N ALA A 131 -3.90 -1.71 -5.10
CA ALA A 131 -5.12 -1.86 -5.88
C ALA A 131 -6.11 -2.85 -5.24
N ALA A 132 -5.62 -3.98 -4.70
CA ALA A 132 -6.45 -4.96 -4.00
C ALA A 132 -7.08 -4.38 -2.73
N LEU A 133 -6.34 -3.60 -1.93
CA LEU A 133 -6.89 -2.92 -0.75
C LEU A 133 -7.97 -1.89 -1.13
N GLN A 134 -7.75 -1.11 -2.20
CA GLN A 134 -8.73 -0.12 -2.66
C GLN A 134 -10.05 -0.77 -3.14
N GLU A 135 -9.97 -1.95 -3.74
CA GLU A 135 -11.15 -2.75 -4.12
C GLU A 135 -11.75 -3.57 -2.96
N GLY A 136 -11.09 -3.59 -1.79
CA GLY A 136 -11.51 -4.37 -0.63
C GLY A 136 -11.22 -5.87 -0.73
N ASP A 137 -10.38 -6.31 -1.66
CA ASP A 137 -9.89 -7.69 -1.75
C ASP A 137 -8.76 -7.92 -0.73
N LEU A 138 -9.16 -8.08 0.54
CA LEU A 138 -8.23 -8.25 1.65
C LEU A 138 -7.45 -9.56 1.58
N LEU A 139 -7.98 -10.60 0.91
CA LEU A 139 -7.30 -11.88 0.76
C LEU A 139 -6.14 -11.75 -0.22
N LEU A 140 -6.39 -11.17 -1.39
CA LEU A 140 -5.35 -10.90 -2.38
C LEU A 140 -4.29 -9.93 -1.83
N ALA A 141 -4.71 -8.85 -1.16
CA ALA A 141 -3.79 -7.92 -0.51
C ALA A 141 -2.88 -8.63 0.51
N ARG A 142 -3.44 -9.56 1.31
CA ARG A 142 -2.67 -10.35 2.28
C ARG A 142 -1.67 -11.28 1.61
N GLU A 143 -2.07 -11.97 0.56
CA GLU A 143 -1.20 -12.84 -0.22
C GLU A 143 0.00 -12.05 -0.77
N LEU A 144 -0.27 -10.90 -1.37
CA LEU A 144 0.75 -10.06 -2.00
C LEU A 144 1.70 -9.42 -0.97
N LEU A 145 1.17 -8.86 0.13
CA LEU A 145 1.98 -8.20 1.17
C LEU A 145 2.73 -9.17 2.09
N SER A 146 2.30 -10.43 2.11
CA SER A 146 2.96 -11.53 2.84
C SER A 146 3.76 -12.43 1.91
N ASN A 147 3.97 -12.02 0.66
CA ASN A 147 4.75 -12.80 -0.29
C ASN A 147 6.17 -13.05 0.26
N PRO A 148 6.68 -14.29 0.24
CA PRO A 148 7.99 -14.62 0.81
C PRO A 148 9.15 -13.82 0.22
N GLU A 149 9.09 -13.47 -1.07
CA GLU A 149 10.12 -12.68 -1.73
C GLU A 149 10.14 -11.24 -1.19
N LEU A 150 8.96 -10.63 -1.07
CA LEU A 150 8.81 -9.29 -0.51
C LEU A 150 9.24 -9.27 0.96
N LEU A 151 8.86 -10.28 1.75
CA LEU A 151 9.29 -10.43 3.15
C LEU A 151 10.80 -10.64 3.30
N ALA A 152 11.46 -11.32 2.36
CA ALA A 152 12.90 -11.51 2.42
C ALA A 152 13.68 -10.25 2.04
N ARG A 153 13.08 -9.37 1.23
CA ARG A 153 13.77 -8.24 0.58
C ARG A 153 13.26 -6.86 0.96
N HIS A 154 12.25 -6.75 1.84
CA HIS A 154 11.64 -5.45 2.16
C HIS A 154 12.65 -4.42 2.72
N GLN A 155 13.72 -4.87 3.39
CA GLN A 155 14.78 -3.99 3.91
C GLN A 155 15.68 -3.42 2.80
N GLN A 156 15.64 -4.00 1.60
CA GLN A 156 16.39 -3.55 0.42
C GLN A 156 15.56 -2.61 -0.46
N LEU A 157 14.26 -2.44 -0.15
CA LEU A 157 13.41 -1.49 -0.85
C LEU A 157 13.94 -0.06 -0.66
N GLY A 158 13.79 0.77 -1.70
CA GLY A 158 13.99 2.21 -1.56
C GLY A 158 13.06 2.78 -0.48
N ALA A 159 13.45 3.90 0.13
CA ALA A 159 12.74 4.50 1.26
C ALA A 159 11.23 4.68 1.02
N ASP A 160 10.84 5.12 -0.17
CA ASP A 160 9.43 5.31 -0.53
C ASP A 160 8.65 3.99 -0.61
N ALA A 161 9.25 2.96 -1.21
CA ALA A 161 8.65 1.64 -1.29
C ALA A 161 8.55 0.96 0.08
N GLN A 162 9.55 1.15 0.95
CA GLN A 162 9.51 0.66 2.33
C GLN A 162 8.40 1.35 3.14
N ARG A 163 8.29 2.69 3.05
CA ARG A 163 7.20 3.45 3.70
C ARG A 163 5.83 2.96 3.24
N ARG A 164 5.65 2.79 1.92
CA ARG A 164 4.39 2.31 1.34
C ARG A 164 4.07 0.90 1.78
N TRP A 165 5.04 -0.02 1.76
CA TRP A 165 4.83 -1.40 2.22
C TRP A 165 4.39 -1.46 3.68
N LEU A 166 5.04 -0.70 4.58
CA LEU A 166 4.65 -0.64 5.99
C LEU A 166 3.26 -0.02 6.18
N GLY A 167 2.93 1.02 5.42
CA GLY A 167 1.60 1.64 5.44
C GLY A 167 0.50 0.67 5.03
N LEU A 168 0.67 -0.01 3.88
CA LEU A 168 -0.28 -1.00 3.37
C LEU A 168 -0.43 -2.19 4.33
N ARG A 169 0.66 -2.65 4.96
CA ARG A 169 0.59 -3.70 5.98
C ARG A 169 -0.19 -3.25 7.22
N GLY A 170 0.09 -2.06 7.73
CA GLY A 170 -0.62 -1.49 8.87
C GLY A 170 -2.12 -1.44 8.61
N GLU A 171 -2.51 -0.96 7.43
CA GLU A 171 -3.92 -0.86 7.01
C GLU A 171 -4.55 -2.24 6.85
N LEU A 172 -3.94 -3.12 6.06
CA LEU A 172 -4.44 -4.48 5.83
C LEU A 172 -4.70 -5.22 7.15
N PHE A 173 -3.72 -5.27 8.04
CA PHE A 173 -3.86 -6.03 9.28
C PHE A 173 -4.85 -5.37 10.24
N GLY A 174 -4.99 -4.04 10.19
CA GLY A 174 -6.04 -3.32 10.90
C GLY A 174 -7.43 -3.74 10.42
N LEU A 175 -7.63 -3.80 9.09
CA LEU A 175 -8.89 -4.26 8.47
C LEU A 175 -9.21 -5.73 8.78
N LEU A 176 -8.17 -6.57 8.89
CA LEU A 176 -8.31 -7.99 9.25
C LEU A 176 -8.50 -8.21 10.76
N GLY A 177 -8.44 -7.16 11.59
CA GLY A 177 -8.53 -7.27 13.05
C GLY A 177 -7.27 -7.82 13.74
N ASP A 178 -6.18 -7.99 12.99
CA ASP A 178 -4.88 -8.38 13.53
C ASP A 178 -4.15 -7.14 14.10
N THR A 179 -4.51 -6.82 15.34
CA THR A 179 -3.97 -5.65 16.06
C THR A 179 -2.45 -5.71 16.17
N GLY A 180 -1.88 -6.87 16.48
CA GLY A 180 -0.44 -7.01 16.70
C GLY A 180 0.36 -6.67 15.45
N SER A 181 -0.01 -7.28 14.32
CA SER A 181 0.64 -7.03 13.02
C SER A 181 0.43 -5.60 12.53
N SER A 182 -0.76 -5.03 12.74
CA SER A 182 -1.08 -3.66 12.32
C SER A 182 -0.25 -2.62 13.09
N VAL A 183 -0.27 -2.69 14.41
CA VAL A 183 0.48 -1.77 15.28
C VAL A 183 1.99 -1.94 15.09
N ALA A 184 2.48 -3.17 14.89
CA ALA A 184 3.87 -3.43 14.52
C ALA A 184 4.29 -2.68 13.24
N ALA A 185 3.53 -2.83 12.16
CA ALA A 185 3.83 -2.19 10.89
C ALA A 185 3.80 -0.66 10.97
N TYR A 186 2.77 -0.08 11.60
CA TYR A 186 2.69 1.37 11.79
C TYR A 186 3.79 1.91 12.73
N THR A 187 4.14 1.16 13.78
CA THR A 187 5.23 1.54 14.69
C THR A 187 6.57 1.56 13.95
N GLU A 188 6.83 0.59 13.09
CA GLU A 188 8.00 0.60 12.20
C GLU A 188 7.91 1.75 11.20
N LEU A 189 6.73 2.04 10.62
CA LEU A 189 6.55 3.18 9.72
C LEU A 189 6.96 4.50 10.40
N THR A 190 6.59 4.72 11.67
CA THR A 190 7.02 5.94 12.38
C THR A 190 8.53 6.07 12.50
N THR A 191 9.34 5.01 12.44
CA THR A 191 10.80 5.13 12.54
C THR A 191 11.43 5.63 11.24
N VAL A 192 10.82 5.33 10.10
CA VAL A 192 11.32 5.68 8.76
C VAL A 192 10.74 7.00 8.23
N LEU A 193 9.67 7.52 8.84
CA LEU A 193 9.11 8.83 8.51
C LEU A 193 10.01 9.96 9.00
N THR A 194 10.19 10.98 8.16
CA THR A 194 10.94 12.21 8.48
C THR A 194 10.00 13.37 8.78
N ASP A 195 8.85 13.46 8.10
CA ASP A 195 7.85 14.50 8.33
C ASP A 195 7.11 14.26 9.66
N PRO A 196 7.13 15.23 10.61
CA PRO A 196 6.37 15.13 11.84
C PRO A 196 4.84 15.05 11.65
N GLU A 197 4.28 15.63 10.58
CA GLU A 197 2.83 15.53 10.31
C GLU A 197 2.45 14.11 9.86
N GLU A 198 3.20 13.54 8.90
CA GLU A 198 3.00 12.14 8.49
C GLU A 198 3.12 11.20 9.70
N ARG A 199 4.09 11.43 10.59
CA ARG A 199 4.26 10.64 11.81
C ARG A 199 3.04 10.73 12.72
N ARG A 200 2.50 11.94 12.94
CA ARG A 200 1.28 12.13 13.75
C ARG A 200 0.07 11.42 13.16
N GLU A 201 -0.05 11.38 11.84
CA GLU A 201 -1.13 10.63 11.17
C GLU A 201 -1.03 9.14 11.47
N ILE A 202 0.17 8.58 11.35
CA ILE A 202 0.41 7.16 11.65
C ILE A 202 0.20 6.85 13.14
N GLU A 203 0.62 7.73 14.04
CA GLU A 203 0.34 7.59 15.48
C GLU A 203 -1.16 7.60 15.78
N ARG A 204 -1.94 8.42 15.06
CA ARG A 204 -3.41 8.40 15.16
C ARG A 204 -3.98 7.09 14.61
N ALA A 205 -3.43 6.56 13.52
CA ALA A 205 -3.83 5.26 12.98
C ALA A 205 -3.60 4.13 14.00
N ILE A 206 -2.44 4.13 14.68
CA ILE A 206 -2.14 3.20 15.79
C ILE A 206 -3.23 3.32 16.87
N TRP A 207 -3.55 4.55 17.29
CA TRP A 207 -4.57 4.77 18.31
C TRP A 207 -5.95 4.24 17.89
N GLN A 208 -6.38 4.49 16.65
CA GLN A 208 -7.66 3.98 16.14
C GLN A 208 -7.73 2.45 16.11
N VAL A 209 -6.64 1.77 15.78
CA VAL A 209 -6.55 0.31 15.84
C VAL A 209 -6.74 -0.14 17.30
N LEU A 210 -5.97 0.44 18.22
CA LEU A 210 -5.99 0.09 19.65
C LEU A 210 -7.33 0.36 20.33
N GLU A 211 -8.03 1.46 19.99
CA GLU A 211 -9.36 1.78 20.51
C GLU A 211 -10.38 0.69 20.18
N ARG A 212 -10.28 0.07 19.00
CA ARG A 212 -11.19 -0.98 18.53
C ARG A 212 -10.80 -2.37 19.03
N THR A 213 -9.58 -2.56 19.53
CA THR A 213 -9.10 -3.86 20.04
C THR A 213 -9.75 -4.23 21.37
N PRO A 214 -10.25 -5.45 21.60
CA PRO A 214 -10.76 -5.87 22.90
C PRO A 214 -9.70 -5.80 24.02
N THR A 215 -10.09 -5.44 25.26
CA THR A 215 -9.15 -5.31 26.39
C THR A 215 -8.42 -6.63 26.69
N SER A 216 -9.09 -7.76 26.52
CA SER A 216 -8.47 -9.09 26.67
C SER A 216 -7.33 -9.32 25.66
N THR A 217 -7.48 -8.84 24.43
CA THR A 217 -6.44 -8.89 23.40
C THR A 217 -5.29 -7.94 23.74
N LEU A 218 -5.59 -6.72 24.18
CA LEU A 218 -4.55 -5.77 24.63
C LEU A 218 -3.73 -6.32 25.80
N ASN A 219 -4.37 -6.94 26.80
CA ASN A 219 -3.68 -7.56 27.93
C ASN A 219 -2.74 -8.69 27.47
N LYS A 220 -3.15 -9.50 26.50
CA LYS A 220 -2.29 -10.55 25.92
C LYS A 220 -1.08 -9.93 25.20
N LEU A 221 -1.33 -8.97 24.31
CA LEU A 221 -0.27 -8.29 23.55
C LEU A 221 0.71 -7.54 24.47
N ALA A 222 0.23 -6.95 25.56
CA ALA A 222 1.07 -6.30 26.56
C ALA A 222 1.93 -7.29 27.36
N ALA A 223 1.47 -8.52 27.55
CA ALA A 223 2.22 -9.56 28.27
C ALA A 223 3.28 -10.27 27.40
N GLU A 224 3.17 -10.18 26.07
CA GLU A 224 4.11 -10.81 25.14
C GLU A 224 5.46 -10.05 25.10
N PRO A 225 6.58 -10.77 24.89
CA PRO A 225 7.87 -10.14 24.63
C PRO A 225 7.82 -9.38 23.31
N ALA A 226 7.54 -8.08 23.38
CA ALA A 226 7.55 -7.16 22.25
C ALA A 226 8.70 -6.15 22.38
N ASN A 227 8.99 -5.42 21.31
CA ASN A 227 9.90 -4.27 21.42
C ASN A 227 9.29 -3.22 22.38
N ALA A 228 10.14 -2.42 23.03
CA ALA A 228 9.70 -1.47 24.05
C ALA A 228 8.66 -0.45 23.54
N ARG A 229 8.71 -0.10 22.25
CA ARG A 229 7.78 0.87 21.66
C ARG A 229 6.38 0.28 21.49
N LEU A 230 6.27 -0.97 21.05
CA LEU A 230 4.98 -1.68 20.95
C LEU A 230 4.38 -1.90 22.33
N HIS A 231 5.20 -2.33 23.29
CA HIS A 231 4.75 -2.45 24.67
C HIS A 231 4.23 -1.12 25.22
N GLY A 232 4.92 0.00 24.94
CA GLY A 232 4.47 1.35 25.30
C GLY A 232 3.08 1.70 24.75
N TRP A 233 2.82 1.38 23.47
CA TRP A 233 1.50 1.60 22.86
C TRP A 233 0.39 0.80 23.55
N TYR A 234 0.63 -0.48 23.83
CA TYR A 234 -0.36 -1.33 24.50
C TYR A 234 -0.64 -0.87 25.93
N GLN A 235 0.39 -0.50 26.69
CA GLN A 235 0.24 0.05 28.04
C GLN A 235 -0.52 1.37 28.04
N LEU A 236 -0.25 2.25 27.08
CA LEU A 236 -0.97 3.51 26.93
C LEU A 236 -2.46 3.29 26.66
N ALA A 237 -2.80 2.33 25.80
CA ALA A 237 -4.19 1.98 25.50
C ALA A 237 -4.92 1.40 26.72
N LEU A 238 -4.27 0.51 27.49
CA LEU A 238 -4.83 -0.04 28.72
C LEU A 238 -5.07 1.07 29.77
N ALA A 239 -4.07 1.91 30.04
CA ALA A 239 -4.18 3.00 31.01
C ALA A 239 -5.25 4.05 30.64
N SER A 240 -5.51 4.25 29.34
CA SER A 240 -6.59 5.14 28.87
C SER A 240 -7.98 4.58 29.17
N ARG A 241 -8.14 3.25 29.06
CA ARG A 241 -9.41 2.56 29.35
C ARG A 241 -9.72 2.54 30.83
N GLU A 242 -8.72 2.33 31.67
CA GLU A 242 -8.88 2.38 33.13
C GLU A 242 -9.43 3.74 33.54
N ARG A 243 -8.85 4.84 33.05
CA ARG A 243 -9.32 6.20 33.34
C ARG A 243 -10.74 6.48 32.83
N THR A 244 -11.08 5.97 31.64
CA THR A 244 -12.42 6.15 31.05
C THR A 244 -13.48 5.33 31.79
N GLY A 245 -13.14 4.10 32.19
CA GLY A 245 -14.02 3.23 32.98
C GLY A 245 -14.25 3.74 34.40
N ASP A 246 -13.23 4.30 35.03
CA ASP A 246 -13.31 4.88 36.38
C ASP A 246 -14.13 6.18 36.41
N SER A 247 -14.07 6.99 35.33
CA SER A 247 -14.89 8.21 35.20
C SER A 247 -16.39 7.94 34.99
N ALA A 248 -16.78 6.71 34.65
CA ALA A 248 -18.18 6.30 34.55
C ALA A 248 -18.79 5.86 35.91
N ALA A 249 -17.97 5.72 36.95
CA ALA A 249 -18.43 5.54 38.32
C ALA A 249 -18.92 6.89 38.87
N VAL A 250 -20.21 7.17 38.68
CA VAL A 250 -20.92 8.32 39.25
C VAL A 250 -20.67 8.40 40.76
N PRO A 251 -20.24 9.54 41.33
CA PRO A 251 -20.12 9.69 42.78
C PRO A 251 -21.48 9.49 43.45
N PRO A 252 -21.57 8.85 44.63
CA PRO A 252 -22.84 8.65 45.32
C PRO A 252 -23.51 10.01 45.51
N ALA A 253 -24.74 10.10 44.99
CA ALA A 253 -25.61 11.25 45.17
C ALA A 253 -25.66 11.62 46.66
N LEU A 254 -25.22 12.83 46.98
CA LEU A 254 -25.50 13.46 48.26
C LEU A 254 -27.02 13.52 48.40
N ALA A 255 -27.57 12.72 49.32
CA ALA A 255 -28.96 12.79 49.69
C ALA A 255 -29.23 14.15 50.35
N PRO A 256 -30.31 14.86 49.98
CA PRO A 256 -30.72 16.05 50.71
C PRO A 256 -31.28 15.63 52.07
N GLU A 257 -30.77 16.24 53.15
CA GLU A 257 -31.45 16.28 54.47
C GLU A 257 -32.71 17.15 54.42
#